data_AF-A0A016SA69-F1
#
_entry.id   AF-A0A016SA69-F1
#
_cell.length_a   1.000
_cell.length_b   1.000
_cell.length_c   1.000
_cell.angle_alpha   90.00
_cell.angle_beta   90.00
_cell.angle_gamma   90.00
#
_symmetry.space_group_name_H-M   'P 1'
#
loop_
_entity.id
_entity.type
_entity.pdbx_description
1 polymer ?
#
loop_
_entity_poly.entity_id
_entity_poly.type
_entity_poly.pdbx_seq_one_letter_code
_entity_poly.pdbx_strand_id
1 'polypeptide(L)'
;MERTESGEGSDERALDRVMQGKKQKAPRWRHCTTKTMGRMQYAAGAMYVMKAFDQASKNVTQEMIGDLLEAFRQMVLTNDWMDAKTKASALDKAGQMLQHIAYPDFILDDQKLDDYYSGFNVLDSDSYSQMVGKLSRWNLVHEFKRLIEPVDRNEFDFNAAVVNAYYQPTSNSIKFPAAILQSPFFHHTFPSSTVTSVELSGSRSLACSGIYCVLLERKTISARFVERGKSHLLLGSQGAPTKMS
;
A
#
# COMPACT_ATOMS: atom_id res chain seq x y z
N MET A 1 40.04 16.36 -8.78
CA MET A 1 39.83 17.03 -10.08
C MET A 1 38.33 16.98 -10.37
N GLU A 2 37.59 17.96 -9.85
CA GLU A 2 36.17 18.14 -10.15
C GLU A 2 36.03 18.53 -11.62
N ARG A 3 35.50 17.63 -12.44
CA ARG A 3 35.08 17.97 -13.79
C ARG A 3 33.63 18.42 -13.71
N THR A 4 33.44 19.74 -13.71
CA THR A 4 32.14 20.38 -13.87
C THR A 4 31.61 20.08 -15.28
N GLU A 5 30.62 19.19 -15.39
CA GLU A 5 29.82 19.04 -16.61
C GLU A 5 28.84 20.21 -16.72
N SER A 6 29.25 21.22 -17.48
CA SER A 6 28.43 22.33 -17.98
C SER A 6 27.72 21.91 -19.26
N GLY A 7 26.39 22.05 -19.34
CA GLY A 7 25.68 21.89 -20.61
C GLY A 7 24.17 21.67 -20.50
N GLU A 8 23.73 20.44 -20.24
CA GLU A 8 22.32 20.04 -20.39
C GLU A 8 21.53 19.98 -19.07
N GLY A 9 22.20 20.14 -17.93
CA GLY A 9 21.59 19.98 -16.61
C GLY A 9 20.80 21.20 -16.09
N SER A 10 20.72 22.31 -16.83
CA SER A 10 20.05 23.55 -16.38
C SER A 10 18.53 23.52 -16.56
N ASP A 11 18.03 22.86 -17.61
CA ASP A 11 16.61 22.96 -18.00
C ASP A 11 15.71 22.00 -17.20
N GLU A 12 16.15 20.76 -16.97
CA GLU A 12 15.46 19.82 -16.07
C GLU A 12 15.41 20.34 -14.61
N ARG A 13 16.44 21.11 -14.18
CA ARG A 13 16.45 21.78 -12.88
C ARG A 13 15.43 22.92 -12.81
N ALA A 14 15.24 23.65 -13.91
CA ALA A 14 14.27 24.73 -13.99
C ALA A 14 12.84 24.17 -13.92
N LEU A 15 12.56 23.11 -14.68
CA LEU A 15 11.25 22.46 -14.71
C LEU A 15 10.88 21.81 -13.36
N ASP A 16 11.76 21.02 -12.73
CA ASP A 16 11.47 20.41 -11.43
C ASP A 16 11.26 21.46 -10.32
N ARG A 17 11.97 22.59 -10.40
CA ARG A 17 11.78 23.70 -9.47
C ARG A 17 10.43 24.38 -9.66
N VAL A 18 10.01 24.60 -10.90
CA VAL A 18 8.73 25.23 -11.23
C VAL A 18 7.56 24.30 -10.89
N MET A 19 7.65 23.02 -11.26
CA MET A 19 6.54 22.06 -11.12
C MET A 19 6.41 21.48 -9.71
N GLN A 20 7.53 21.28 -8.99
CA GLN A 20 7.54 20.58 -7.70
C GLN A 20 8.11 21.43 -6.55
N GLY A 21 8.50 22.68 -6.81
CA GLY A 21 9.09 23.56 -5.79
C GLY A 21 10.46 23.11 -5.28
N LYS A 22 11.10 22.14 -5.94
CA LYS A 22 12.34 21.54 -5.47
C LYS A 22 13.51 22.51 -5.63
N LYS A 23 14.12 22.89 -4.50
CA LYS A 23 15.30 23.77 -4.48
C LYS A 23 16.57 23.05 -4.94
N GLN A 24 16.69 21.75 -4.64
CA GLN A 24 17.84 20.91 -4.96
C GLN A 24 17.38 19.53 -5.47
N LYS A 25 18.21 18.90 -6.33
CA LYS A 25 17.98 17.53 -6.79
C LYS A 25 18.21 16.54 -5.65
N ALA A 26 17.52 15.40 -5.68
CA ALA A 26 17.77 14.31 -4.75
C ALA A 26 19.22 13.80 -4.89
N PRO A 27 19.83 13.29 -3.80
CA PRO A 27 21.14 12.66 -3.87
C PRO A 27 21.21 11.57 -4.96
N ARG A 28 22.36 11.46 -5.63
CA ARG A 28 22.55 10.54 -6.77
C ARG A 28 22.16 9.10 -6.42
N TRP A 29 22.59 8.60 -5.27
CA TRP A 29 22.27 7.24 -4.83
C TRP A 29 20.76 7.01 -4.78
N ARG A 30 19.98 7.97 -4.26
CA ARG A 30 18.53 7.86 -4.14
C ARG A 30 17.88 7.83 -5.52
N HIS A 31 18.37 8.66 -6.45
CA HIS A 31 17.92 8.63 -7.83
C HIS A 31 18.19 7.26 -8.49
N CYS A 32 19.41 6.74 -8.36
CA CYS A 32 19.77 5.42 -8.89
C CYS A 32 18.91 4.31 -8.28
N THR A 33 18.73 4.29 -6.96
CA THR A 33 17.88 3.30 -6.27
C THR A 33 16.44 3.36 -6.77
N THR A 34 15.84 4.55 -6.87
CA THR A 34 14.47 4.70 -7.40
C THR A 34 14.35 4.22 -8.84
N LYS A 35 15.34 4.49 -9.70
CA LYS A 35 15.34 4.02 -11.09
C LYS A 35 15.47 2.50 -11.18
N THR A 36 16.33 1.88 -10.36
CA THR A 36 16.47 0.42 -10.31
C THR A 36 15.19 -0.23 -9.77
N MET A 37 14.62 0.29 -8.68
CA MET A 37 13.36 -0.20 -8.13
C MET A 37 12.20 -0.17 -9.14
N GLY A 38 12.14 0.87 -9.98
CA GLY A 38 11.09 1.01 -10.99
C GLY A 38 11.30 0.15 -12.24
N ARG A 39 12.53 -0.31 -12.52
CA ARG A 39 12.85 -1.09 -13.73
C ARG A 39 13.09 -2.57 -13.46
N MET A 40 13.53 -2.91 -12.25
CA MET A 40 13.80 -4.28 -11.80
C MET A 40 13.04 -4.54 -10.50
N GLN A 41 11.71 -4.48 -10.59
CA GLN A 41 10.85 -4.49 -9.41
C GLN A 41 10.99 -5.73 -8.54
N TYR A 42 11.11 -6.92 -9.16
CA TYR A 42 11.21 -8.18 -8.45
C TYR A 42 12.58 -8.35 -7.82
N ALA A 43 13.67 -8.05 -8.54
CA ALA A 43 15.02 -8.11 -7.99
C ALA A 43 15.23 -7.12 -6.83
N ALA A 44 14.78 -5.87 -6.99
CA ALA A 44 14.85 -4.88 -5.91
C ALA A 44 13.94 -5.25 -4.73
N GLY A 45 12.77 -5.82 -5.01
CA GLY A 45 11.84 -6.33 -4.00
C GLY A 45 12.43 -7.47 -3.20
N ALA A 46 13.08 -8.45 -3.85
CA ALA A 46 13.74 -9.58 -3.22
C ALA A 46 14.80 -9.10 -2.21
N MET A 47 15.67 -8.19 -2.64
CA MET A 47 16.69 -7.60 -1.75
C MET A 47 16.09 -6.89 -0.53
N TYR A 48 14.96 -6.20 -0.71
CA TYR A 48 14.26 -5.55 0.41
C TYR A 48 13.67 -6.58 1.37
N VAL A 49 12.94 -7.57 0.84
CA VAL A 49 12.26 -8.59 1.64
C VAL A 49 13.26 -9.39 2.46
N MET A 50 14.35 -9.87 1.83
CA MET A 50 15.40 -10.63 2.51
C MET A 50 16.08 -9.88 3.64
N LYS A 51 16.14 -8.54 3.57
CA LYS A 51 16.88 -7.71 4.53
C LYS A 51 16.00 -7.08 5.61
N ALA A 52 14.77 -6.70 5.28
CA ALA A 52 13.98 -5.77 6.08
C ALA A 52 12.57 -6.26 6.41
N PHE A 53 12.06 -7.31 5.74
CA PHE A 53 10.70 -7.78 5.95
C PHE A 53 10.65 -9.04 6.82
N ASP A 54 9.80 -9.01 7.83
CA ASP A 54 9.55 -10.15 8.71
C ASP A 54 8.35 -10.97 8.22
N GLN A 55 8.53 -12.27 8.07
CA GLN A 55 7.50 -13.16 7.55
C GLN A 55 6.27 -13.25 8.46
N ALA A 56 6.44 -13.09 9.78
CA ALA A 56 5.29 -13.10 10.69
C ALA A 56 4.31 -11.95 10.38
N SER A 57 4.84 -10.81 9.88
CA SER A 57 4.03 -9.67 9.46
C SER A 57 3.14 -9.98 8.25
N LYS A 58 3.54 -10.89 7.35
CA LYS A 58 2.71 -11.36 6.23
C LYS A 58 1.46 -12.09 6.73
N ASN A 59 1.63 -13.00 7.69
CA ASN A 59 0.55 -13.83 8.22
C ASN A 59 -0.48 -13.00 8.99
N VAL A 60 -0.02 -12.12 9.89
CA VAL A 60 -0.91 -11.22 10.65
C VAL A 60 -1.69 -10.29 9.71
N THR A 61 -1.05 -9.83 8.63
CA THR A 61 -1.73 -9.00 7.61
C THR A 61 -2.81 -9.78 6.86
N GLN A 62 -2.56 -11.07 6.55
CA GLN A 62 -3.57 -11.93 5.93
C GLN A 62 -4.82 -12.09 6.80
N GLU A 63 -4.63 -12.32 8.10
CA GLU A 63 -5.74 -12.40 9.06
C GLU A 63 -6.54 -11.08 9.12
N MET A 64 -5.83 -9.95 9.24
CA MET A 64 -6.45 -8.62 9.28
C MET A 64 -7.26 -8.30 8.01
N ILE A 65 -6.78 -8.68 6.83
CA ILE A 65 -7.53 -8.50 5.58
C ILE A 65 -8.77 -9.39 5.55
N GLY A 66 -8.69 -10.61 6.10
CA GLY A 66 -9.85 -11.48 6.30
C GLY A 66 -10.93 -10.80 7.14
N ASP A 67 -10.55 -10.24 8.29
CA ASP A 67 -11.46 -9.51 9.18
C ASP A 67 -12.07 -8.28 8.48
N LEU A 68 -11.28 -7.55 7.70
CA LEU A 68 -11.75 -6.39 6.94
C LEU A 68 -12.79 -6.78 5.89
N LEU A 69 -12.55 -7.87 5.14
CA LEU A 69 -13.49 -8.36 4.14
C LEU A 69 -14.78 -8.84 4.78
N GLU A 70 -14.71 -9.49 5.95
CA GLU A 70 -15.90 -9.90 6.67
C GLU A 70 -16.69 -8.69 7.18
N ALA A 71 -16.02 -7.69 7.76
CA ALA A 71 -16.67 -6.44 8.17
C ALA A 71 -17.34 -5.73 6.97
N PHE A 72 -16.69 -5.73 5.80
CA PHE A 72 -17.27 -5.19 4.57
C PHE A 72 -18.52 -5.97 4.13
N ARG A 73 -18.50 -7.30 4.20
CA ARG A 73 -19.68 -8.14 3.90
C ARG A 73 -20.86 -7.78 4.81
N GLN A 74 -20.63 -7.68 6.12
CA GLN A 74 -21.68 -7.31 7.07
C GLN A 74 -22.24 -5.91 6.79
N MET A 75 -21.37 -4.95 6.43
CA MET A 75 -21.80 -3.61 6.04
C MET A 75 -22.68 -3.63 4.77
N VAL A 76 -22.32 -4.40 3.75
CA VAL A 76 -23.11 -4.53 2.52
C VAL A 76 -24.49 -5.13 2.81
N LEU A 77 -24.57 -6.13 3.67
CA LEU A 77 -25.82 -6.79 4.05
C LEU A 77 -26.75 -5.87 4.82
N THR A 78 -26.21 -5.11 5.79
CA THR A 78 -26.97 -4.24 6.69
C THR A 78 -27.36 -2.89 6.08
N ASN A 79 -26.79 -2.53 4.94
CA ASN A 79 -27.05 -1.24 4.32
C ASN A 79 -28.42 -1.15 3.63
N ASP A 80 -29.13 -0.03 3.81
CA ASP A 80 -30.52 0.14 3.33
C ASP A 80 -30.63 0.75 1.93
N TRP A 81 -29.57 1.38 1.39
CA TRP A 81 -29.65 2.06 0.09
C TRP A 81 -29.49 1.14 -1.13
N MET A 82 -29.04 -0.11 -0.94
CA MET A 82 -28.86 -1.10 -2.02
C MET A 82 -30.01 -2.10 -2.06
N ASP A 83 -30.52 -2.38 -3.25
CA ASP A 83 -31.45 -3.49 -3.47
C ASP A 83 -30.77 -4.87 -3.33
N ALA A 84 -31.56 -5.93 -3.21
CA ALA A 84 -31.06 -7.29 -2.98
C ALA A 84 -30.16 -7.83 -4.13
N LYS A 85 -30.46 -7.46 -5.38
CA LYS A 85 -29.67 -7.91 -6.55
C LYS A 85 -28.30 -7.21 -6.58
N THR A 86 -28.27 -5.93 -6.24
CA THR A 86 -27.04 -5.14 -6.13
C THR A 86 -26.18 -5.65 -4.96
N LYS A 87 -26.78 -5.95 -3.80
CA LYS A 87 -26.08 -6.57 -2.67
C LYS A 87 -25.45 -7.91 -3.04
N ALA A 88 -26.18 -8.79 -3.73
CA ALA A 88 -25.66 -10.08 -4.17
C ALA A 88 -24.44 -9.93 -5.09
N SER A 89 -24.53 -9.03 -6.09
CA SER A 89 -23.39 -8.73 -6.99
C SER A 89 -22.18 -8.17 -6.25
N ALA A 90 -22.40 -7.29 -5.26
CA ALA A 90 -21.33 -6.71 -4.46
C ALA A 90 -20.63 -7.76 -3.59
N LEU A 91 -21.39 -8.68 -2.98
CA LEU A 91 -20.85 -9.78 -2.18
C LEU A 91 -20.10 -10.80 -3.03
N ASP A 92 -20.58 -11.09 -4.23
CA ASP A 92 -19.88 -11.96 -5.19
C ASP A 92 -18.53 -11.34 -5.59
N LYS A 93 -18.53 -10.04 -5.96
CA LYS A 93 -17.29 -9.31 -6.25
C LYS A 93 -16.30 -9.30 -5.08
N ALA A 94 -16.78 -9.10 -3.85
CA ALA A 94 -15.95 -9.15 -2.65
C ALA A 94 -15.40 -10.56 -2.40
N GLY A 95 -16.20 -11.59 -2.65
CA GLY A 95 -15.80 -13.00 -2.50
C GLY A 95 -14.75 -13.45 -3.51
N GLN A 96 -14.73 -12.85 -4.71
CA GLN A 96 -13.76 -13.14 -5.77
C GLN A 96 -12.54 -12.20 -5.77
N MET A 97 -12.34 -11.44 -4.69
CA MET A 97 -11.24 -10.48 -4.60
C MET A 97 -9.92 -11.19 -4.29
N LEU A 98 -8.93 -11.02 -5.17
CA LEU A 98 -7.59 -11.57 -4.97
C LEU A 98 -6.79 -10.70 -3.99
N GLN A 99 -5.97 -11.35 -3.16
CA GLN A 99 -5.17 -10.69 -2.14
C GLN A 99 -3.69 -10.90 -2.43
N HIS A 100 -3.01 -9.85 -2.88
CA HIS A 100 -1.58 -9.89 -3.14
C HIS A 100 -0.86 -9.18 -1.99
N ILE A 101 -0.30 -9.98 -1.07
CA ILE A 101 0.22 -9.48 0.21
C ILE A 101 1.73 -9.65 0.26
N ALA A 102 2.40 -8.58 0.67
CA ALA A 102 3.82 -8.37 0.80
C ALA A 102 4.61 -8.50 -0.52
N TYR A 103 4.73 -9.72 -1.05
CA TYR A 103 5.56 -10.06 -2.19
C TYR A 103 5.17 -11.44 -2.76
N PRO A 104 5.44 -11.71 -4.06
CA PRO A 104 5.22 -13.02 -4.65
C PRO A 104 6.32 -14.01 -4.24
N ASP A 105 5.97 -15.25 -3.93
CA ASP A 105 6.91 -16.19 -3.30
C ASP A 105 8.12 -16.56 -4.19
N PHE A 106 7.99 -16.44 -5.52
CA PHE A 106 9.07 -16.79 -6.46
C PHE A 106 10.30 -15.88 -6.35
N ILE A 107 10.19 -14.67 -5.80
CA ILE A 107 11.33 -13.73 -5.74
C ILE A 107 12.35 -14.09 -4.68
N LEU A 108 12.00 -15.02 -3.77
CA LEU A 108 12.92 -15.57 -2.78
C LEU A 108 13.63 -16.83 -3.28
N ASP A 109 13.28 -17.30 -4.47
CA ASP A 109 13.91 -18.43 -5.13
C ASP A 109 14.83 -17.88 -6.24
N ASP A 110 16.13 -17.94 -6.00
CA ASP A 110 17.15 -17.38 -6.90
C ASP A 110 17.00 -17.93 -8.33
N GLN A 111 16.69 -19.22 -8.48
CA GLN A 111 16.52 -19.84 -9.79
C GLN A 111 15.31 -19.27 -10.53
N LYS A 112 14.16 -19.15 -9.85
CA LYS A 112 12.95 -18.59 -10.46
C LYS A 112 13.12 -17.10 -10.79
N LEU A 113 13.85 -16.37 -9.96
CA LEU A 113 14.13 -14.96 -10.20
C LEU A 113 15.06 -14.77 -11.41
N ASP A 114 16.09 -15.60 -11.53
CA ASP A 114 17.00 -15.60 -12.69
C ASP A 114 16.27 -16.02 -13.97
N ASP A 115 15.39 -17.03 -13.90
CA ASP A 115 14.55 -17.46 -15.00
C ASP A 115 13.62 -16.32 -15.48
N TYR A 116 13.05 -15.57 -14.54
CA TYR A 116 12.23 -14.39 -14.86
C TYR A 116 13.05 -13.36 -15.66
N TYR A 117 14.29 -13.07 -15.25
CA TYR A 117 15.18 -12.14 -15.95
C TYR A 117 16.00 -12.79 -17.08
N SER A 118 15.63 -13.98 -17.54
CA SER A 118 16.36 -14.68 -18.59
C SER A 118 16.49 -13.85 -19.87
N GLY A 119 17.69 -13.90 -20.47
CA GLY A 119 18.04 -13.11 -21.65
C GLY A 119 18.37 -11.63 -21.38
N PHE A 120 18.29 -11.16 -20.13
CA PHE A 120 18.87 -9.88 -19.72
C PHE A 120 20.31 -10.10 -19.26
N ASN A 121 21.27 -9.41 -19.88
CA ASN A 121 22.67 -9.47 -19.48
C ASN A 121 23.29 -8.07 -19.47
N VAL A 122 24.01 -7.77 -18.39
CA VAL A 122 24.76 -6.53 -18.19
C VAL A 122 26.21 -6.90 -17.94
N LEU A 123 27.11 -6.27 -18.69
CA LEU A 123 28.55 -6.47 -18.55
C LEU A 123 29.13 -5.34 -17.71
N ASP A 124 30.19 -5.62 -16.95
CA ASP A 124 30.89 -4.60 -16.15
C ASP A 124 31.46 -3.45 -17.00
N SER A 125 31.70 -3.70 -18.29
CA SER A 125 32.14 -2.70 -19.27
C SER A 125 31.01 -1.81 -19.80
N ASP A 126 29.74 -2.10 -19.51
CA ASP A 126 28.61 -1.32 -20.00
C ASP A 126 28.53 0.05 -19.31
N SER A 127 28.38 1.11 -20.09
CA SER A 127 27.99 2.41 -19.58
C SER A 127 26.54 2.41 -19.06
N TYR A 128 26.21 3.37 -18.19
CA TYR A 128 24.86 3.50 -17.64
C TYR A 128 23.77 3.62 -18.72
N SER A 129 24.02 4.36 -19.80
CA SER A 129 23.08 4.48 -20.91
C SER A 129 22.88 3.15 -21.64
N GLN A 130 23.93 2.36 -21.82
CA GLN A 130 23.85 1.01 -22.39
C GLN A 130 23.05 0.07 -21.49
N MET A 131 23.29 0.08 -20.17
CA MET A 131 22.51 -0.72 -19.21
C MET A 131 21.03 -0.38 -19.28
N VAL A 132 20.69 0.92 -19.27
CA VAL A 132 19.32 1.41 -19.39
C VAL A 132 18.69 1.00 -20.73
N GLY A 133 19.44 1.08 -21.83
CA GLY A 133 18.98 0.65 -23.16
C GLY A 133 18.70 -0.86 -23.22
N LYS A 134 19.61 -1.69 -22.71
CA LYS A 134 19.45 -3.16 -22.64
C LYS A 134 18.22 -3.55 -21.82
N LEU A 135 18.05 -2.94 -20.64
CA LEU A 135 16.91 -3.19 -19.77
C LEU A 135 15.59 -2.75 -20.41
N SER A 136 15.58 -1.60 -21.09
CA SER A 136 14.39 -1.11 -21.78
C SER A 136 14.00 -2.04 -22.96
N ARG A 137 14.99 -2.54 -23.71
CA ARG A 137 14.77 -3.53 -24.77
C ARG A 137 14.23 -4.85 -24.22
N TRP A 138 14.82 -5.35 -23.14
CA TRP A 138 14.36 -6.57 -22.48
C TRP A 138 12.90 -6.43 -22.03
N ASN A 139 12.56 -5.32 -21.36
CA ASN A 139 11.20 -5.07 -20.88
C ASN A 139 10.20 -4.98 -22.04
N LEU A 140 10.58 -4.31 -23.13
CA LEU A 140 9.74 -4.22 -24.33
C LEU A 140 9.44 -5.60 -24.92
N VAL A 141 10.45 -6.46 -25.04
CA VAL A 141 10.29 -7.83 -25.54
C VAL A 141 9.43 -8.66 -24.59
N HIS A 142 9.62 -8.51 -23.28
CA HIS A 142 8.81 -9.19 -22.27
C HIS A 142 7.32 -8.81 -22.39
N GLU A 143 7.01 -7.52 -22.46
CA GLU A 143 5.62 -7.05 -22.62
C GLU A 143 5.00 -7.49 -23.96
N PHE A 144 5.76 -7.50 -25.06
CA PHE A 144 5.25 -8.00 -26.34
C PHE A 144 4.91 -9.50 -26.32
N LYS A 145 5.66 -10.33 -25.57
CA LYS A 145 5.32 -11.74 -25.39
C LYS A 145 4.00 -11.91 -24.63
N ARG A 146 3.74 -11.05 -23.63
CA ARG A 146 2.50 -11.08 -22.86
C ARG A 146 1.24 -10.79 -23.68
N LEU A 147 1.37 -10.12 -24.84
CA LEU A 147 0.21 -9.84 -25.70
C LEU A 147 -0.46 -11.09 -26.29
N ILE A 148 0.28 -12.19 -26.43
CA ILE A 148 -0.22 -13.45 -27.00
C ILE A 148 -0.54 -14.51 -25.95
N GLU A 149 -0.25 -14.21 -24.67
CA GLU A 149 -0.48 -15.10 -23.54
C GLU A 149 -1.78 -14.73 -22.81
N PRO A 150 -2.45 -15.69 -22.15
CA PRO A 150 -3.58 -15.38 -21.30
C PRO A 150 -3.13 -14.50 -20.11
N VAL A 151 -4.01 -13.58 -19.69
CA VAL A 151 -3.74 -12.71 -18.54
C VAL A 151 -3.64 -13.55 -17.26
N ASP A 152 -2.48 -13.53 -16.62
CA ASP A 152 -2.32 -14.06 -15.27
C ASP A 152 -2.86 -13.07 -14.23
N ARG A 153 -3.93 -13.47 -13.53
CA ARG A 153 -4.54 -12.65 -12.48
C ARG A 153 -3.75 -12.65 -11.17
N ASN A 154 -2.88 -13.64 -10.97
CA ASN A 154 -2.07 -13.82 -9.76
C ASN A 154 -0.73 -13.10 -9.85
N GLU A 155 -0.44 -12.42 -10.96
CA GLU A 155 0.81 -11.70 -11.15
C GLU A 155 0.89 -10.46 -10.24
N PHE A 156 2.08 -10.23 -9.68
CA PHE A 156 2.37 -9.09 -8.81
C PHE A 156 2.97 -7.94 -9.63
N ASP A 157 2.12 -7.07 -10.16
CA ASP A 157 2.51 -5.87 -10.92
C ASP A 157 3.03 -4.70 -10.05
N PHE A 158 3.61 -4.97 -8.88
CA PHE A 158 4.14 -3.96 -7.98
C PHE A 158 5.47 -4.40 -7.35
N ASN A 159 6.28 -3.41 -6.98
CA ASN A 159 7.51 -3.63 -6.24
C ASN A 159 7.20 -3.77 -4.73
N ALA A 160 7.64 -4.86 -4.12
CA ALA A 160 7.49 -5.11 -2.67
C ALA A 160 8.10 -4.01 -1.79
N ALA A 161 9.13 -3.30 -2.27
CA ALA A 161 9.83 -2.24 -1.57
C ALA A 161 9.15 -0.85 -1.67
N VAL A 162 7.92 -0.76 -2.20
CA VAL A 162 7.16 0.50 -2.30
C VAL A 162 6.24 0.68 -1.10
N VAL A 163 6.27 1.86 -0.49
CA VAL A 163 5.38 2.22 0.63
C VAL A 163 4.06 2.76 0.06
N ASN A 164 3.12 1.88 -0.26
CA ASN A 164 1.79 2.24 -0.77
C ASN A 164 0.81 1.05 -0.63
N ALA A 165 -0.44 1.20 -1.07
CA ALA A 165 -1.39 0.12 -1.30
C ALA A 165 -2.24 0.40 -2.55
N TYR A 166 -2.67 -0.65 -3.25
CA TYR A 166 -3.37 -0.51 -4.53
C TYR A 166 -4.60 -1.42 -4.63
N TYR A 167 -5.62 -0.96 -5.35
CA TYR A 167 -6.70 -1.80 -5.86
C TYR A 167 -6.66 -1.78 -7.39
N GLN A 168 -6.67 -2.96 -8.00
CA GLN A 168 -6.70 -3.11 -9.46
C GLN A 168 -8.08 -3.63 -9.89
N PRO A 169 -8.90 -2.82 -10.59
CA PRO A 169 -10.25 -3.21 -10.99
C PRO A 169 -10.29 -4.36 -12.00
N THR A 170 -9.31 -4.44 -12.91
CA THR A 170 -9.30 -5.42 -14.00
C THR A 170 -9.08 -6.85 -13.50
N SER A 171 -8.21 -7.04 -12.51
CA SER A 171 -7.95 -8.33 -11.86
C SER A 171 -8.82 -8.56 -10.62
N ASN A 172 -9.55 -7.53 -10.16
CA ASN A 172 -10.24 -7.48 -8.87
C ASN A 172 -9.30 -7.88 -7.71
N SER A 173 -8.14 -7.23 -7.62
CA SER A 173 -7.11 -7.57 -6.63
C SER A 173 -6.75 -6.38 -5.74
N ILE A 174 -6.63 -6.63 -4.44
CA ILE A 174 -6.03 -5.71 -3.45
C ILE A 174 -4.55 -6.07 -3.25
N LYS A 175 -3.70 -5.05 -3.21
CA LYS A 175 -2.24 -5.19 -3.26
C LYS A 175 -1.61 -4.41 -2.11
N PHE A 176 -0.91 -5.12 -1.22
CA PHE A 176 -0.21 -4.55 -0.08
C PHE A 176 1.28 -4.93 -0.14
N PRO A 177 2.14 -4.10 -0.74
CA PRO A 177 3.60 -4.32 -0.74
C PRO A 177 4.21 -4.51 0.65
N ALA A 178 5.31 -5.25 0.74
CA ALA A 178 6.01 -5.52 1.99
C ALA A 178 6.39 -4.23 2.74
N ALA A 179 6.78 -3.17 2.02
CA ALA A 179 7.23 -1.92 2.62
C ALA A 179 6.12 -1.04 3.21
N ILE A 180 4.82 -1.29 2.97
CA ILE A 180 3.77 -0.61 3.77
C ILE A 180 3.52 -1.33 5.11
N LEU A 181 3.91 -2.60 5.20
CA LEU A 181 3.72 -3.46 6.37
C LEU A 181 4.84 -3.29 7.40
N GLN A 182 5.19 -2.04 7.69
CA GLN A 182 6.20 -1.66 8.67
C GLN A 182 5.74 -0.45 9.48
N SER A 183 6.44 -0.17 10.58
CA SER A 183 6.18 1.00 11.42
C SER A 183 6.32 2.30 10.59
N PRO A 184 5.45 3.30 10.78
CA PRO A 184 4.42 3.39 11.81
C PRO A 184 3.13 2.62 11.49
N PHE A 185 2.88 2.26 10.23
CA PHE A 185 1.59 1.73 9.76
C PHE A 185 1.25 0.37 10.36
N PHE A 186 2.24 -0.51 10.47
CA PHE A 186 2.04 -1.88 10.89
C PHE A 186 3.22 -2.40 11.71
N HIS A 187 2.92 -3.12 12.77
CA HIS A 187 3.88 -3.98 13.46
C HIS A 187 3.08 -5.11 14.11
N HIS A 188 3.55 -6.36 14.01
CA HIS A 188 2.81 -7.51 14.54
C HIS A 188 2.61 -7.46 16.08
N THR A 189 3.43 -6.67 16.80
CA THR A 189 3.29 -6.46 18.25
C THR A 189 2.38 -5.30 18.63
N PHE A 190 1.92 -4.50 17.67
CA PHE A 190 1.04 -3.37 17.96
C PHE A 190 -0.34 -3.87 18.39
N PRO A 191 -0.99 -3.24 19.40
CA PRO A 191 -2.38 -3.52 19.72
C PRO A 191 -3.25 -3.40 18.46
N SER A 192 -4.25 -4.28 18.29
CA SER A 192 -5.11 -4.30 17.10
C SER A 192 -5.75 -2.95 16.79
N SER A 193 -6.06 -2.15 17.82
CA SER A 193 -6.57 -0.78 17.68
C SER A 193 -5.56 0.19 17.04
N THR A 194 -4.26 0.03 17.30
CA THR A 194 -3.21 0.91 16.77
C THR A 194 -2.86 0.61 15.32
N VAL A 195 -2.87 -0.65 14.89
CA VAL A 195 -2.72 -1.02 13.47
C VAL A 195 -3.83 -0.39 12.62
N THR A 196 -5.05 -0.27 13.16
CA THR A 196 -6.16 0.44 12.49
C THR A 196 -6.12 1.97 12.57
N SER A 197 -5.27 2.57 13.42
CA SER A 197 -5.34 4.00 13.77
C SER A 197 -4.18 4.87 13.27
N VAL A 198 -3.11 4.30 12.72
CA VAL A 198 -1.91 5.07 12.35
C VAL A 198 -2.19 6.12 11.25
N GLU A 199 -3.26 5.95 10.48
CA GLU A 199 -3.66 6.93 9.47
C GLU A 199 -4.23 8.23 10.06
N LEU A 200 -4.59 8.27 11.36
CA LEU A 200 -5.24 9.43 11.97
C LEU A 200 -4.33 10.37 12.77
N SER A 201 -3.07 10.02 13.05
CA SER A 201 -2.21 10.85 13.91
C SER A 201 -0.96 11.45 13.22
N GLY A 202 -0.61 11.03 12.00
CA GLY A 202 0.78 11.14 11.53
C GLY A 202 1.09 12.04 10.33
N SER A 203 0.14 12.46 9.49
CA SER A 203 0.45 13.26 8.30
C SER A 203 -0.79 13.93 7.72
N ARG A 204 -0.96 15.25 7.96
CA ARG A 204 -2.05 16.06 7.40
C ARG A 204 -1.98 16.29 5.88
N SER A 205 -1.27 15.48 5.07
CA SER A 205 -1.05 15.86 3.68
C SER A 205 -0.97 14.76 2.63
N LEU A 206 -1.00 13.46 2.95
CA LEU A 206 -0.89 12.43 1.92
C LEU A 206 -1.89 11.30 2.20
N ALA A 207 -2.66 10.97 1.15
CA ALA A 207 -3.61 9.85 1.06
C ALA A 207 -5.02 10.04 1.65
N CYS A 208 -5.63 11.22 1.49
CA CYS A 208 -7.09 11.29 1.40
C CYS A 208 -7.50 11.10 -0.07
N SER A 209 -7.43 9.86 -0.56
CA SER A 209 -8.05 9.51 -1.83
C SER A 209 -8.71 8.15 -1.75
N GLY A 210 -10.04 8.16 -1.74
CA GLY A 210 -10.82 7.12 -2.39
C GLY A 210 -11.71 6.26 -1.52
N ILE A 211 -11.18 5.55 -0.50
CA ILE A 211 -11.90 4.37 0.02
C ILE A 211 -12.19 4.39 1.53
N TYR A 212 -11.39 5.08 2.36
CA TYR A 212 -11.57 5.04 3.83
C TYR A 212 -12.30 6.25 4.46
N CYS A 213 -12.58 7.31 3.70
CA CYS A 213 -13.17 8.53 4.27
C CYS A 213 -14.66 8.40 4.65
N VAL A 214 -15.37 7.36 4.17
CA VAL A 214 -16.82 7.19 4.43
C VAL A 214 -17.09 6.37 5.70
N LEU A 215 -16.11 5.63 6.23
CA LEU A 215 -16.33 4.67 7.32
C LEU A 215 -16.02 5.19 8.73
N LEU A 216 -15.35 6.34 8.86
CA LEU A 216 -14.89 6.86 10.15
C LEU A 216 -15.76 7.96 10.77
N GLU A 217 -16.80 8.48 10.09
CA GLU A 217 -17.67 9.51 10.69
C GLU A 217 -18.80 8.96 11.58
N ARG A 218 -19.12 7.65 11.54
CA ARG A 218 -20.23 7.11 12.37
C ARG A 218 -19.81 6.41 13.67
N LYS A 219 -18.58 5.91 13.81
CA LYS A 219 -18.18 5.17 15.03
C LYS A 219 -17.65 6.08 16.15
N THR A 220 -17.06 7.24 15.84
CA THR A 220 -16.54 8.19 16.83
C THR A 220 -17.64 8.97 17.57
N ILE A 221 -18.84 9.10 16.99
CA ILE A 221 -20.00 9.72 17.65
C ILE A 221 -20.61 8.79 18.70
N SER A 222 -20.65 7.47 18.45
CA SER A 222 -21.22 6.50 19.40
C SER A 222 -20.37 6.33 20.66
N ALA A 223 -19.04 6.29 20.53
CA ALA A 223 -18.14 6.14 21.68
C ALA A 223 -18.15 7.36 22.62
N ARG A 224 -18.31 8.59 22.10
CA ARG A 224 -18.42 9.81 22.94
C ARG A 224 -19.77 9.96 23.65
N PHE A 225 -20.83 9.33 23.15
CA PHE A 225 -22.16 9.39 23.79
C PHE A 225 -22.29 8.39 24.94
N VAL A 226 -21.64 7.21 24.84
CA VAL A 226 -21.70 6.17 25.87
C VAL A 226 -20.92 6.55 27.14
N GLU A 227 -19.82 7.29 27.04
CA GLU A 227 -19.09 7.75 28.24
C GLU A 227 -19.75 8.96 28.94
N ARG A 228 -20.44 9.85 28.20
CA ARG A 228 -21.19 10.96 28.84
C ARG A 228 -22.50 10.52 29.49
N GLY A 229 -23.05 9.35 29.12
CA GLY A 229 -24.28 8.81 29.69
C GLY A 229 -24.10 8.03 31.00
N LYS A 230 -22.87 7.65 31.39
CA LYS A 230 -22.62 6.86 32.61
C LYS A 230 -22.24 7.68 33.85
N SER A 231 -21.97 8.98 33.70
CA SER A 231 -21.60 9.86 34.82
C SER A 231 -22.80 10.52 35.53
N HIS A 232 -24.04 10.28 35.07
CA HIS A 232 -25.24 10.96 35.59
C HIS A 232 -26.26 10.06 36.30
N LEU A 233 -25.89 8.84 36.69
CA LEU A 233 -26.79 7.86 37.33
C LEU A 233 -26.29 7.29 38.67
N LEU A 234 -25.46 8.05 39.41
CA LEU A 234 -25.05 7.71 40.78
C LEU A 234 -25.13 8.92 41.72
N LEU A 235 -26.33 9.48 41.92
CA LEU A 235 -26.65 10.35 43.06
C LEU A 235 -28.18 10.37 43.23
N GLY A 236 -28.69 9.37 43.95
CA GLY A 236 -30.08 9.28 44.39
C GLY A 236 -30.14 9.02 45.89
N SER A 237 -31.05 9.73 46.56
CA SER A 237 -31.53 9.60 47.94
C SER A 237 -30.69 10.22 49.08
N GLN A 238 -31.04 11.47 49.45
CA GLN A 238 -31.31 11.81 50.85
C GLN A 238 -32.56 12.69 50.90
N GLY A 239 -33.48 12.31 51.79
CA GLY A 239 -34.86 12.82 51.86
C GLY A 239 -34.99 14.20 52.48
N ALA A 240 -36.07 14.88 52.10
CA ALA A 240 -36.57 16.08 52.74
C ALA A 240 -37.29 15.75 54.07
N PRO A 241 -37.41 16.73 54.97
CA PRO A 241 -38.64 16.88 55.73
C PRO A 241 -39.29 18.27 55.52
N THR A 242 -40.59 18.18 55.25
CA THR A 242 -41.72 19.11 55.44
C THR A 242 -41.58 20.35 56.34
N LYS A 243 -42.12 21.49 55.89
CA LYS A 243 -43.30 22.25 56.40
C LYS A 243 -43.41 23.58 55.61
N MET A 244 -44.49 23.87 54.88
CA MET A 244 -45.84 24.30 55.28
C MET A 244 -45.90 25.74 55.80
N SER A 245 -46.10 26.69 54.87
CA SER A 245 -47.15 27.74 54.87
C SER A 245 -47.15 28.46 53.53
#